data_AF-A0A428RXC9-F1
#
_entry.id   AF-A0A428RXC9-F1
#
_cell.length_a   1.000
_cell.length_b   1.000
_cell.length_c   1.000
_cell.angle_alpha   90.00
_cell.angle_beta   90.00
_cell.angle_gamma   90.00
#
_symmetry.space_group_name_H-M   'P 1'
#
loop_
_entity.id
_entity.type
_entity.pdbx_description
1 polymer ?
#
loop_
_entity_poly.entity_id
_entity_poly.type
_entity_poly.pdbx_seq_one_letter_code
_entity_poly.pdbx_strand_id
1 'polypeptide(L)'
;MGSTGMSLRTTQRAPRSCLSCASRKVKCDKSVPCSRCIKRGQADACVREMVIIRGEVTMWQDSPHVLTYEELSRENQRLRREISVLRAERGELRQSNERPVTLGRIKEFQYSNGLEEQLWQSICTTPETRAGSTISHWKDIILPSPACSDQLIAYDRTWNSWVHYALEYPHFSNECAMFIGSMEENSSLDKADASWTAVYFSVLSTALLMMDDAEAENLPLPDGITHQEASANWYHAAIFCLQKADFMRIPSIRSVQAIAILGISFNNRGDSELGEHLWSSAIRISQRIGLDQGHSEMASSCLSAEGQHRLWWTLVICDWLTLSYKPPRVHDTDFDVPLPSATSTDEEENVTHPVHYHIFMARTSTVFLLLPPGYSVWSIVFG
;
A
#
# COMPACT_ATOMS: atom_id res chain seq x y z
N MET A 1 -32.22 -3.43 -17.43
CA MET A 1 -33.24 -2.99 -16.46
C MET A 1 -32.61 -1.92 -15.60
N GLY A 2 -33.14 -0.69 -15.66
CA GLY A 2 -32.46 0.51 -15.17
C GLY A 2 -32.33 0.55 -13.64
N SER A 3 -31.11 0.85 -13.20
CA SER A 3 -30.78 1.23 -11.81
C SER A 3 -31.46 2.55 -11.48
N THR A 4 -32.49 2.52 -10.63
CA THR A 4 -33.06 3.73 -10.03
C THR A 4 -32.14 4.22 -8.92
N GLY A 5 -31.15 5.05 -9.28
CA GLY A 5 -30.52 5.96 -8.34
C GLY A 5 -31.61 6.85 -7.72
N MET A 6 -31.63 6.96 -6.39
CA MET A 6 -32.59 7.79 -5.66
C MET A 6 -32.29 9.27 -5.93
N SER A 7 -32.85 9.83 -7.00
CA SER A 7 -32.74 11.25 -7.33
C SER A 7 -33.62 12.08 -6.38
N LEU A 8 -33.00 12.88 -5.51
CA LEU A 8 -33.72 13.80 -4.61
C LEU A 8 -34.42 14.89 -5.41
N ARG A 9 -35.71 15.13 -5.16
CA ARG A 9 -36.46 16.21 -5.84
C ARG A 9 -36.15 17.57 -5.22
N THR A 10 -36.00 18.60 -6.06
CA THR A 10 -35.85 20.00 -5.63
C THR A 10 -37.20 20.66 -5.47
N THR A 11 -37.43 21.37 -4.36
CA THR A 11 -38.73 21.99 -4.05
C THR A 11 -38.55 23.34 -3.36
N GLN A 12 -39.56 24.21 -3.43
CA GLN A 12 -39.56 25.47 -2.69
C GLN A 12 -39.92 25.32 -1.20
N ARG A 13 -40.56 24.22 -0.80
CA ARG A 13 -41.04 23.99 0.59
C ARG A 13 -41.00 22.50 0.96
N ALA A 14 -40.57 22.22 2.18
CA ALA A 14 -40.49 20.85 2.70
C ALA A 14 -41.88 20.20 2.87
N PRO A 15 -42.06 18.92 2.48
CA PRO A 15 -43.28 18.18 2.75
C PRO A 15 -43.44 17.90 4.24
N ARG A 16 -44.56 18.34 4.84
CA ARG A 16 -44.79 18.21 6.29
C ARG A 16 -45.46 16.89 6.70
N SER A 17 -46.09 16.20 5.77
CA SER A 17 -46.72 14.88 5.97
C SER A 17 -45.72 13.76 5.76
N CYS A 18 -45.80 12.67 6.54
CA CYS A 18 -44.96 11.49 6.30
C CYS A 18 -45.38 10.74 5.02
N LEU A 19 -44.44 10.03 4.40
CA LEU A 19 -44.60 9.22 3.19
C LEU A 19 -45.70 8.17 3.33
N SER A 20 -45.82 7.54 4.50
CA SER A 20 -46.87 6.53 4.75
C SER A 20 -48.27 7.15 4.74
N CYS A 21 -48.44 8.34 5.34
CA CYS A 21 -49.73 9.05 5.28
C CYS A 21 -49.99 9.67 3.90
N ALA A 22 -48.95 10.19 3.24
CA ALA A 22 -49.04 10.82 1.93
C ALA A 22 -49.41 9.80 0.84
N SER A 23 -48.71 8.66 0.79
CA SER A 23 -49.00 7.55 -0.15
C SER A 23 -50.43 7.02 0.03
N ARG A 24 -50.89 6.92 1.27
CA ARG A 24 -52.25 6.47 1.61
C ARG A 24 -53.30 7.57 1.53
N LYS A 25 -52.91 8.81 1.19
CA LYS A 25 -53.79 9.99 1.10
C LYS A 25 -54.65 10.22 2.36
N VAL A 26 -54.08 9.98 3.54
CA VAL A 26 -54.75 10.20 4.84
C VAL A 26 -54.15 11.38 5.59
N LYS A 27 -54.97 12.02 6.45
CA LYS A 27 -54.53 13.15 7.28
C LYS A 27 -53.40 12.73 8.23
N CYS A 28 -52.27 13.42 8.14
CA CYS A 28 -51.12 13.31 9.04
C CYS A 28 -51.17 14.45 10.06
N ASP A 29 -50.95 14.13 11.33
CA ASP A 29 -50.80 15.08 12.44
C ASP A 29 -49.42 15.75 12.46
N LYS A 30 -48.51 15.34 11.56
CA LYS A 30 -47.20 15.97 11.31
C LYS A 30 -46.26 15.91 12.53
N SER A 31 -46.52 15.04 13.49
CA SER A 31 -45.50 14.50 14.39
C SER A 31 -44.75 13.36 13.67
N VAL A 32 -43.51 13.09 14.05
CA VAL A 32 -42.77 11.92 13.56
C VAL A 32 -42.17 11.19 14.77
N PRO A 33 -42.55 9.93 15.03
CA PRO A 33 -43.58 9.16 14.34
C PRO A 33 -44.97 9.79 14.51
N CYS A 34 -45.79 9.76 13.46
CA CYS A 34 -47.12 10.37 13.48
C CYS A 34 -48.10 9.48 14.27
N SER A 35 -49.05 10.06 15.01
CA SER A 35 -49.92 9.26 15.90
C SER A 35 -50.73 8.19 15.16
N ARG A 36 -50.99 8.40 13.87
CA ARG A 36 -51.66 7.43 12.99
C ARG A 36 -50.74 6.28 12.54
N CYS A 37 -49.43 6.52 12.39
CA CYS A 37 -48.45 5.46 12.14
C CYS A 37 -48.19 4.64 13.40
N ILE A 38 -48.18 5.27 14.57
CA ILE A 38 -48.05 4.60 15.87
C ILE A 38 -49.24 3.65 16.10
N LYS A 39 -50.48 4.12 15.94
CA LYS A 39 -51.70 3.31 16.10
C LYS A 39 -51.78 2.10 15.14
N ARG A 40 -50.96 2.10 14.08
CA ARG A 40 -50.89 1.02 13.09
C ARG A 40 -49.74 0.05 13.31
N GLY A 41 -48.94 0.22 14.37
CA GLY A 41 -47.75 -0.58 14.61
C GLY A 41 -46.67 -0.37 13.53
N GLN A 42 -46.66 0.79 12.87
CA GLN A 42 -45.72 1.13 11.78
C GLN A 42 -44.98 2.44 12.11
N ALA A 43 -44.63 2.65 13.38
CA ALA A 43 -43.91 3.84 13.82
C ALA A 43 -42.53 3.92 13.15
N ASP A 44 -41.84 2.79 13.01
CA ASP A 44 -40.49 2.69 12.46
C ASP A 44 -40.44 3.04 10.95
N ALA A 45 -41.54 2.82 10.25
CA ALA A 45 -41.69 3.18 8.83
C ALA A 45 -42.29 4.59 8.62
N CYS A 46 -42.48 5.37 9.69
CA CYS A 46 -43.09 6.71 9.60
C CYS A 46 -42.07 7.75 9.14
N VAL A 47 -41.76 7.75 7.85
CA VAL A 47 -40.69 8.56 7.28
C VAL A 47 -41.17 9.80 6.52
N ARG A 48 -40.46 10.94 6.61
CA ARG A 48 -40.69 12.10 5.71
C ARG A 48 -39.78 12.02 4.50
N GLU A 49 -40.25 12.57 3.39
CA GLU A 49 -39.47 12.66 2.16
C GLU A 49 -38.33 13.67 2.32
N MET A 50 -37.12 13.28 1.90
CA MET A 50 -35.98 14.19 1.80
C MET A 50 -36.05 14.94 0.47
N VAL A 51 -35.91 16.26 0.52
CA VAL A 51 -35.97 17.15 -0.66
C VAL A 51 -34.83 18.17 -0.61
N ILE A 52 -34.46 18.71 -1.76
CA ILE A 52 -33.50 19.82 -1.84
C ILE A 52 -34.26 21.14 -1.81
N ILE A 53 -33.88 22.06 -0.91
CA ILE A 53 -34.44 23.41 -0.81
C ILE A 53 -33.27 24.39 -0.86
N ARG A 54 -33.24 25.26 -1.88
CA ARG A 54 -32.16 26.25 -2.08
C ARG A 54 -30.74 25.66 -2.07
N GLY A 55 -30.57 24.44 -2.57
CA GLY A 55 -29.28 23.75 -2.65
C GLY A 55 -28.91 22.92 -1.42
N GLU A 56 -29.69 22.99 -0.34
CA GLU A 56 -29.48 22.18 0.87
C GLU A 56 -30.46 21.01 0.94
N VAL A 57 -29.97 19.83 1.31
CA VAL A 57 -30.79 18.63 1.54
C VAL A 57 -31.48 18.77 2.89
N THR A 58 -32.81 18.65 2.93
CA THR A 58 -33.53 18.61 4.21
C THR A 58 -33.16 17.34 4.96
N MET A 59 -32.39 17.47 6.05
CA MET A 59 -32.07 16.35 6.93
C MET A 59 -33.31 15.86 7.69
N TRP A 60 -33.21 14.63 8.17
CA TRP A 60 -34.15 14.11 9.13
C TRP A 60 -34.07 14.89 10.44
N GLN A 61 -35.19 15.51 10.79
CA GLN A 61 -35.49 16.28 12.01
C GLN A 61 -35.28 17.79 11.89
N ASP A 62 -36.41 18.51 11.85
CA ASP A 62 -36.53 19.79 12.55
C ASP A 62 -36.26 19.51 14.05
N SER A 63 -35.00 19.58 14.48
CA SER A 63 -34.62 19.76 15.89
C SER A 63 -33.53 20.83 15.96
N PRO A 64 -33.62 21.78 16.89
CA PRO A 64 -32.73 22.94 16.92
C PRO A 64 -31.34 22.51 17.37
N HIS A 65 -30.33 22.97 16.64
CA HIS A 65 -28.90 22.82 16.92
C HIS A 65 -28.32 21.41 16.69
N VAL A 66 -27.38 21.30 15.74
CA VAL A 66 -26.40 20.21 15.74
C VAL A 66 -25.50 20.46 16.95
N LEU A 67 -25.55 19.56 17.93
CA LEU A 67 -24.69 19.62 19.11
C LEU A 67 -23.24 19.36 18.68
N THR A 68 -22.30 20.10 19.25
CA THR A 68 -20.87 19.82 19.07
C THR A 68 -20.53 18.44 19.64
N TYR A 69 -19.43 17.84 19.18
CA TYR A 69 -19.00 16.51 19.63
C TYR A 69 -18.93 16.39 21.16
N GLU A 70 -18.48 17.45 21.83
CA GLU A 70 -18.42 17.51 23.29
C GLU A 70 -19.79 17.51 23.97
N GLU A 71 -20.75 18.25 23.41
CA GLU A 71 -22.11 18.30 23.93
C GLU A 71 -22.83 16.97 23.71
N LEU A 72 -22.61 16.34 22.55
CA LEU A 72 -23.13 15.02 22.23
C LEU A 72 -22.55 13.93 23.14
N SER A 73 -21.27 14.04 23.50
CA SER A 73 -20.61 13.13 24.42
C SER A 73 -21.18 13.27 25.84
N ARG A 74 -21.37 14.51 26.31
CA ARG A 74 -22.03 14.79 27.59
C ARG A 74 -23.45 14.24 27.65
N GLU A 75 -24.23 14.44 26.59
CA GLU A 75 -25.60 13.93 26.53
C GLU A 75 -25.66 12.41 26.48
N ASN A 76 -24.76 11.75 25.73
CA ASN A 76 -24.63 10.29 25.74
C ASN A 76 -24.31 9.74 27.14
N GLN A 77 -23.42 10.40 27.88
CA GLN A 77 -23.11 10.00 29.24
C GLN A 77 -24.29 10.20 30.21
N ARG A 78 -25.11 11.22 29.98
CA ARG A 78 -26.33 11.48 30.76
C ARG A 78 -27.38 10.40 30.49
N LEU A 79 -27.69 10.15 29.22
CA LEU A 79 -28.68 9.16 28.80
C LEU A 79 -28.31 7.74 29.21
N ARG A 80 -27.02 7.36 29.15
CA ARG A 80 -26.56 6.05 29.63
C ARG A 80 -26.80 5.86 31.12
N ARG A 81 -26.61 6.91 31.93
CA ARG A 81 -26.90 6.89 33.37
C ARG A 81 -28.40 6.78 33.62
N GLU A 82 -29.20 7.55 32.91
CA GLU A 82 -30.67 7.54 33.04
C GLU A 82 -31.26 6.17 32.65
N ILE A 83 -30.79 5.57 31.54
CA ILE A 83 -31.17 4.22 31.12
C ILE A 83 -30.76 3.17 32.16
N SER A 84 -29.59 3.32 32.80
CA SER A 84 -29.15 2.39 33.84
C SER A 84 -30.05 2.44 35.08
N VAL A 85 -30.50 3.63 35.47
CA VAL A 85 -31.43 3.84 36.59
C VAL A 85 -32.80 3.28 36.24
N LEU A 86 -33.34 3.59 35.07
CA LEU A 86 -34.65 3.11 34.62
C LEU A 86 -34.69 1.58 34.45
N ARG A 87 -33.58 0.95 34.02
CA ARG A 87 -33.46 -0.52 33.94
C ARG A 87 -33.38 -1.16 35.33
N ALA A 88 -32.74 -0.49 36.29
CA ALA A 88 -32.72 -0.94 37.68
C ALA A 88 -34.11 -0.80 38.34
N GLU A 89 -34.83 0.29 38.08
CA GLU A 89 -36.20 0.54 38.57
C GLU A 89 -37.22 -0.44 37.98
N ARG A 90 -37.05 -0.87 36.73
CA ARG A 90 -37.87 -1.93 36.10
C ARG A 90 -37.58 -3.34 36.62
N GLY A 91 -36.64 -3.51 37.55
CA GLY A 91 -36.29 -4.82 38.11
C GLY A 91 -35.70 -5.79 37.08
N GLU A 92 -35.16 -5.29 35.96
CA GLU A 92 -34.53 -6.12 34.92
C GLU A 92 -33.07 -6.42 35.28
N LEU A 93 -32.87 -7.06 36.43
CA LEU A 93 -31.60 -7.69 36.80
C LEU A 93 -31.49 -9.04 36.07
N ARG A 94 -30.85 -9.00 34.89
CA ARG A 94 -30.27 -10.10 34.09
C ARG A 94 -31.12 -11.38 33.94
N GLN A 95 -31.58 -11.62 32.72
CA GLN A 95 -31.28 -12.84 31.92
C GLN A 95 -32.06 -12.77 30.59
N SER A 96 -31.38 -12.46 29.49
CA SER A 96 -31.78 -13.01 28.19
C SER A 96 -30.63 -13.85 27.66
N ASN A 97 -30.92 -15.14 27.62
CA ASN A 97 -30.06 -16.24 27.25
C ASN A 97 -30.03 -16.39 25.72
N GLU A 98 -29.82 -15.29 24.99
CA GLU A 98 -29.58 -15.35 23.55
C GLU A 98 -28.08 -15.55 23.34
N ARG A 99 -27.69 -16.79 23.04
CA ARG A 99 -26.34 -17.08 22.52
C ARG A 99 -26.19 -16.30 21.21
N PRO A 100 -25.29 -15.31 21.13
CA PRO A 100 -24.96 -14.71 19.86
C PRO A 100 -24.36 -15.84 19.00
N VAL A 101 -24.88 -16.00 17.78
CA VAL A 101 -24.16 -16.74 16.74
C VAL A 101 -22.79 -16.09 16.64
N THR A 102 -21.78 -16.80 17.15
CA THR A 102 -20.39 -16.38 17.01
C THR A 102 -20.02 -16.72 15.58
N LEU A 103 -20.18 -15.75 14.67
CA LEU A 103 -19.24 -15.65 13.56
C LEU A 103 -17.87 -15.70 14.23
N GLY A 104 -17.08 -16.73 13.95
CA GLY A 104 -15.86 -17.04 14.67
C GLY A 104 -15.13 -15.74 14.99
N ARG A 105 -15.02 -15.43 16.29
CA ARG A 105 -14.24 -14.32 16.80
C ARG A 105 -12.92 -14.36 16.01
N ILE A 106 -12.71 -13.38 15.13
CA ILE A 106 -11.40 -12.74 15.10
C ILE A 106 -11.19 -12.46 16.58
N LYS A 107 -10.28 -13.20 17.22
CA LYS A 107 -9.85 -12.82 18.56
C LYS A 107 -9.53 -11.35 18.39
N GLU A 108 -10.31 -10.46 19.01
CA GLU A 108 -9.79 -9.15 19.36
C GLU A 108 -8.49 -9.51 20.07
N PHE A 109 -7.40 -9.38 19.31
CA PHE A 109 -6.08 -9.33 19.87
C PHE A 109 -6.25 -8.16 20.81
N GLN A 110 -6.37 -8.43 22.11
CA GLN A 110 -6.19 -7.39 23.10
C GLN A 110 -4.77 -6.94 22.85
N TYR A 111 -4.63 -5.92 22.00
CA TYR A 111 -3.44 -5.10 21.94
C TYR A 111 -3.27 -4.66 23.39
N SER A 112 -2.30 -5.29 24.05
CA SER A 112 -1.85 -4.81 25.34
C SER A 112 -1.32 -3.42 25.04
N ASN A 113 -2.14 -2.40 25.28
CA ASN A 113 -1.78 -0.99 25.07
C ASN A 113 -0.43 -0.65 25.71
N GLY A 114 0.05 -1.45 26.68
CA GLY A 114 1.38 -1.29 27.24
C GLY A 114 2.52 -1.54 26.26
N LEU A 115 2.47 -2.60 25.44
CA LEU A 115 3.60 -2.93 24.55
C LEU A 115 3.63 -2.03 23.31
N GLU A 116 2.46 -1.72 22.75
CA GLU A 116 2.33 -0.79 21.63
C GLU A 116 2.64 0.64 22.05
N GLU A 117 2.17 1.09 23.22
CA GLU A 117 2.56 2.41 23.78
C GLU A 117 4.05 2.42 24.12
N GLN A 118 4.62 1.35 24.67
CA GLN A 118 6.07 1.27 24.90
C GLN A 118 6.86 1.26 23.60
N LEU A 119 6.36 0.59 22.55
CA LEU A 119 6.99 0.57 21.22
C LEU A 119 6.88 1.96 20.57
N TRP A 120 5.71 2.59 20.66
CA TRP A 120 5.46 3.94 20.15
C TRP A 120 6.28 4.97 20.90
N GLN A 121 6.32 4.92 22.23
CA GLN A 121 7.19 5.76 23.05
C GLN A 121 8.65 5.48 22.75
N SER A 122 9.06 4.22 22.56
CA SER A 122 10.41 3.87 22.12
C SER A 122 10.70 4.52 20.77
N ILE A 123 9.85 4.34 19.76
CA ILE A 123 9.98 4.94 18.42
C ILE A 123 9.98 6.49 18.47
N CYS A 124 9.22 7.10 19.37
CA CYS A 124 9.16 8.55 19.54
C CYS A 124 10.33 9.12 20.35
N THR A 125 10.95 8.32 21.22
CA THR A 125 12.05 8.75 22.12
C THR A 125 13.41 8.30 21.66
N THR A 126 13.53 7.29 20.79
CA THR A 126 14.76 6.97 20.08
C THR A 126 14.99 8.03 19.01
N PRO A 127 16.08 8.81 19.10
CA PRO A 127 16.49 9.69 18.00
C PRO A 127 16.83 8.91 16.72
N GLU A 128 17.02 7.59 16.86
CA GLU A 128 17.53 6.66 15.86
C GLU A 128 16.48 6.24 14.82
N THR A 129 15.18 6.26 15.14
CA THR A 129 14.08 5.92 14.20
C THR A 129 13.78 7.05 13.19
N ARG A 130 14.35 8.23 13.41
CA ARG A 130 14.51 9.30 12.40
C ARG A 130 15.98 9.57 12.12
N ALA A 131 16.88 8.58 12.35
CA ALA A 131 18.27 8.73 11.97
C ALA A 131 18.30 9.07 10.48
N GLY A 132 18.67 10.31 10.16
CA GLY A 132 19.02 10.68 8.81
C GLY A 132 20.08 9.71 8.28
N SER A 133 20.17 9.57 6.96
CA SER A 133 21.12 8.69 6.27
C SER A 133 22.46 8.61 7.02
N THR A 134 22.85 7.41 7.45
CA THR A 134 24.16 7.15 8.07
C THR A 134 25.32 7.35 7.09
N ILE A 135 25.00 7.48 5.79
CA ILE A 135 25.93 7.71 4.70
C ILE A 135 25.84 9.17 4.25
N SER A 136 26.94 9.91 4.37
CA SER A 136 27.12 11.26 3.81
C SER A 136 28.28 11.34 2.81
N HIS A 137 29.22 10.41 2.90
CA HIS A 137 30.41 10.31 2.08
C HIS A 137 30.65 8.86 1.64
N TRP A 138 31.40 8.68 0.54
CA TRP A 138 31.78 7.35 0.02
C TRP A 138 32.49 6.46 1.04
N LYS A 139 33.27 7.05 1.94
CA LYS A 139 33.99 6.34 3.02
C LYS A 139 33.10 5.79 4.13
N ASP A 140 31.85 6.25 4.22
CA ASP A 140 30.89 5.81 5.24
C ASP A 140 30.24 4.47 4.81
N ILE A 141 30.40 4.09 3.55
CA ILE A 141 29.84 2.87 2.96
C ILE A 141 30.71 1.68 3.38
N ILE A 142 30.09 0.68 4.00
CA ILE A 142 30.73 -0.58 4.35
C ILE A 142 30.82 -1.42 3.08
N LEU A 143 32.03 -1.73 2.63
CA LEU A 143 32.24 -2.61 1.49
C LEU A 143 32.11 -4.08 1.92
N PRO A 144 31.29 -4.89 1.22
CA PRO A 144 31.24 -6.33 1.45
C PRO A 144 32.55 -7.02 1.01
N SER A 145 32.86 -8.16 1.62
CA SER A 145 33.86 -9.07 1.07
C SER A 145 33.36 -9.68 -0.26
N PRO A 146 34.25 -10.08 -1.19
CA PRO A 146 33.85 -10.76 -2.44
C PRO A 146 32.90 -11.95 -2.19
N ALA A 147 33.23 -12.80 -1.20
CA ALA A 147 32.42 -13.94 -0.82
C ALA A 147 31.04 -13.54 -0.26
N CYS A 148 30.95 -12.44 0.48
CA CYS A 148 29.67 -11.92 0.97
C CYS A 148 28.79 -11.44 -0.19
N SER A 149 29.37 -10.67 -1.12
CA SER A 149 28.67 -10.20 -2.31
C SER A 149 28.15 -11.36 -3.15
N ASP A 150 29.00 -12.36 -3.43
CA ASP A 150 28.62 -13.51 -4.26
C ASP A 150 27.43 -14.28 -3.65
N GLN A 151 27.44 -14.50 -2.33
CA GLN A 151 26.33 -15.16 -1.64
C GLN A 151 25.04 -14.35 -1.70
N LEU A 152 25.11 -13.03 -1.48
CA LEU A 152 23.93 -12.15 -1.54
C LEU A 152 23.36 -12.03 -2.96
N ILE A 153 24.22 -11.98 -3.99
CA ILE A 153 23.79 -11.94 -5.40
C ILE A 153 23.18 -13.29 -5.81
N ALA A 154 23.75 -14.40 -5.38
CA ALA A 154 23.19 -15.73 -5.62
C ALA A 154 21.82 -15.91 -4.94
N TYR A 155 21.68 -15.38 -3.72
CA TYR A 155 20.40 -15.34 -3.01
C TYR A 155 19.38 -14.50 -3.78
N ASP A 156 19.74 -13.27 -4.17
CA ASP A 156 18.85 -12.38 -4.94
C ASP A 156 18.34 -13.06 -6.21
N ARG A 157 19.24 -13.65 -7.00
CA ARG A 157 18.91 -14.40 -8.22
C ARG A 157 17.84 -15.46 -7.98
N THR A 158 17.91 -16.15 -6.85
CA THR A 158 17.06 -17.30 -6.55
C THR A 158 15.72 -16.85 -5.95
N TRP A 159 15.74 -15.90 -5.01
CA TRP A 159 14.61 -15.63 -4.13
C TRP A 159 13.96 -14.27 -4.33
N ASN A 160 14.70 -13.26 -4.78
CA ASN A 160 14.19 -11.87 -4.84
C ASN A 160 13.96 -11.39 -6.28
N SER A 161 14.79 -11.81 -7.24
CA SER A 161 14.83 -11.28 -8.59
C SER A 161 13.49 -11.36 -9.33
N TRP A 162 12.75 -12.44 -9.12
CA TRP A 162 11.42 -12.64 -9.72
C TRP A 162 10.31 -11.78 -9.08
N VAL A 163 10.56 -11.14 -7.93
CA VAL A 163 9.62 -10.22 -7.29
C VAL A 163 9.72 -8.83 -7.94
N HIS A 164 10.93 -8.34 -8.19
CA HIS A 164 11.13 -6.99 -8.75
C HIS A 164 11.36 -6.98 -10.27
N TYR A 165 11.89 -8.07 -10.86
CA TYR A 165 12.28 -8.20 -12.28
C TYR A 165 13.16 -7.07 -12.82
N ALA A 166 13.88 -6.39 -11.93
CA ALA A 166 14.75 -5.30 -12.31
C ALA A 166 16.04 -5.76 -13.00
N LEU A 167 16.42 -7.04 -12.89
CA LEU A 167 17.73 -7.54 -13.28
C LEU A 167 17.59 -8.77 -14.17
N GLU A 168 18.57 -8.97 -15.07
CA GLU A 168 18.72 -10.18 -15.86
C GLU A 168 19.99 -10.94 -15.48
N TYR A 169 19.82 -12.22 -15.16
CA TYR A 169 20.91 -13.15 -14.88
C TYR A 169 21.19 -14.01 -16.12
N PRO A 170 22.47 -14.28 -16.47
CA PRO A 170 23.69 -14.06 -15.68
C PRO A 170 24.36 -12.69 -15.90
N HIS A 171 23.77 -11.79 -16.70
CA HIS A 171 24.40 -10.51 -17.05
C HIS A 171 24.80 -9.68 -15.82
N PHE A 172 23.87 -9.47 -14.89
CA PHE A 172 24.15 -8.71 -13.66
C PHE A 172 25.25 -9.35 -12.80
N SER A 173 25.26 -10.69 -12.65
CA SER A 173 26.34 -11.38 -11.92
C SER A 173 27.72 -11.12 -12.52
N ASN A 174 27.82 -11.07 -13.85
CA ASN A 174 29.09 -10.76 -14.52
C ASN A 174 29.53 -9.31 -14.26
N GLU A 175 28.59 -8.36 -14.25
CA GLU A 175 28.89 -6.96 -13.87
C GLU A 175 29.41 -6.86 -12.44
N CYS A 176 28.78 -7.57 -11.49
CA CYS A 176 29.25 -7.62 -10.11
C CYS A 176 30.66 -8.21 -10.00
N ALA A 177 30.94 -9.30 -10.70
CA ALA A 177 32.28 -9.91 -10.71
C ALA A 177 33.36 -8.93 -11.24
N MET A 178 33.05 -8.19 -12.32
CA MET A 178 33.97 -7.16 -12.83
C MET A 178 34.18 -6.03 -11.82
N PHE A 179 33.12 -5.57 -11.15
CA PHE A 179 33.21 -4.53 -10.14
C PHE A 179 34.05 -4.99 -8.93
N ILE A 180 33.79 -6.18 -8.40
CA ILE A 180 34.53 -6.75 -7.26
C ILE A 180 36.01 -6.87 -7.61
N GLY A 181 36.36 -7.42 -8.79
CA GLY A 181 37.76 -7.49 -9.24
C GLY A 181 38.42 -6.11 -9.33
N SER A 182 37.71 -5.09 -9.79
CA SER A 182 38.25 -3.71 -9.82
C SER A 182 38.53 -3.13 -8.43
N MET A 183 37.73 -3.52 -7.41
CA MET A 183 37.92 -3.10 -6.03
C MET A 183 39.13 -3.79 -5.39
N GLU A 184 39.39 -5.05 -5.73
CA GLU A 184 40.61 -5.78 -5.28
C GLU A 184 41.88 -5.15 -5.84
N GLU A 185 41.82 -4.56 -7.04
CA GLU A 185 42.89 -3.74 -7.63
C GLU A 185 43.03 -2.34 -7.00
N ASN A 186 42.38 -2.12 -5.85
CA ASN A 186 42.41 -0.88 -5.05
C ASN A 186 41.86 0.35 -5.80
N SER A 187 40.89 0.12 -6.71
CA SER A 187 40.12 1.20 -7.31
C SER A 187 39.21 1.85 -6.27
N SER A 188 39.05 3.17 -6.35
CA SER A 188 38.24 3.92 -5.40
C SER A 188 36.76 3.90 -5.78
N LEU A 189 35.88 3.67 -4.80
CA LEU A 189 34.42 3.56 -4.99
C LEU A 189 33.80 4.81 -5.62
N ASP A 190 34.35 6.00 -5.33
CA ASP A 190 33.88 7.28 -5.86
C ASP A 190 34.08 7.46 -7.37
N LYS A 191 34.90 6.61 -8.00
CA LYS A 191 35.12 6.58 -9.45
C LYS A 191 34.20 5.61 -10.18
N ALA A 192 33.48 4.75 -9.46
CA ALA A 192 32.53 3.83 -10.05
C ALA A 192 31.28 4.57 -10.58
N ASP A 193 30.55 3.94 -11.49
CA ASP A 193 29.26 4.47 -11.95
C ASP A 193 28.25 4.47 -10.80
N ALA A 194 27.91 5.67 -10.31
CA ALA A 194 27.00 5.86 -9.19
C ALA A 194 25.60 5.27 -9.44
N SER A 195 25.13 5.23 -10.70
CA SER A 195 23.83 4.66 -11.04
C SER A 195 23.86 3.13 -10.94
N TRP A 196 24.96 2.51 -11.37
CA TRP A 196 25.18 1.08 -11.24
C TRP A 196 25.42 0.66 -9.79
N THR A 197 26.22 1.41 -9.02
CA THR A 197 26.47 1.10 -7.60
C THR A 197 25.19 1.24 -6.76
N ALA A 198 24.26 2.12 -7.14
CA ALA A 198 22.94 2.17 -6.52
C ALA A 198 22.18 0.84 -6.67
N VAL A 199 22.22 0.24 -7.87
CA VAL A 199 21.63 -1.09 -8.12
C VAL A 199 22.33 -2.14 -7.25
N TYR A 200 23.66 -2.18 -7.28
CA TYR A 200 24.44 -3.14 -6.50
C TYR A 200 24.11 -3.11 -5.01
N PHE A 201 24.16 -1.94 -4.36
CA PHE A 201 23.85 -1.84 -2.93
C PHE A 201 22.37 -2.09 -2.62
N SER A 202 21.46 -1.78 -3.54
CA SER A 202 20.04 -2.14 -3.37
C SER A 202 19.83 -3.66 -3.31
N VAL A 203 20.55 -4.41 -4.14
CA VAL A 203 20.54 -5.88 -4.13
C VAL A 203 21.08 -6.42 -2.82
N LEU A 204 22.27 -5.98 -2.39
CA LEU A 204 22.87 -6.47 -1.15
C LEU A 204 21.98 -6.21 0.07
N SER A 205 21.41 -5.00 0.15
CA SER A 205 20.52 -4.63 1.25
C SER A 205 19.26 -5.48 1.29
N THR A 206 18.61 -5.66 0.14
CA THR A 206 17.33 -6.39 0.05
C THR A 206 17.52 -7.90 0.16
N ALA A 207 18.60 -8.47 -0.40
CA ALA A 207 18.96 -9.87 -0.19
C ALA A 207 19.14 -10.16 1.30
N LEU A 208 19.96 -9.36 2.00
CA LEU A 208 20.19 -9.57 3.43
C LEU A 208 18.93 -9.32 4.29
N LEU A 209 18.05 -8.40 3.87
CA LEU A 209 16.78 -8.16 4.55
C LEU A 209 15.82 -9.37 4.46
N MET A 210 15.91 -10.16 3.39
CA MET A 210 14.98 -11.26 3.10
C MET A 210 15.48 -12.63 3.55
N MET A 211 16.78 -12.77 3.84
CA MET A 211 17.37 -13.99 4.40
C MET A 211 16.80 -14.31 5.79
N ASP A 212 16.71 -15.60 6.10
CA ASP A 212 16.45 -16.03 7.47
C ASP A 212 17.72 -15.92 8.36
N ASP A 213 17.54 -16.06 9.68
CA ASP A 213 18.63 -15.90 10.64
C ASP A 213 19.76 -16.92 10.39
N ALA A 214 19.45 -18.15 9.96
CA ALA A 214 20.44 -19.20 9.75
C ALA A 214 21.25 -18.96 8.47
N GLU A 215 20.61 -18.53 7.39
CA GLU A 215 21.28 -18.12 6.16
C GLU A 215 22.20 -16.92 6.42
N ALA A 216 21.69 -15.92 7.15
CA ALA A 216 22.43 -14.71 7.44
C ALA A 216 23.65 -14.96 8.35
N GLU A 217 23.55 -15.86 9.36
CA GLU A 217 24.68 -16.24 10.22
C GLU A 217 25.88 -16.83 9.47
N ASN A 218 25.65 -17.40 8.28
CA ASN A 218 26.70 -17.97 7.45
C ASN A 218 27.38 -16.94 6.52
N LEU A 219 26.91 -15.68 6.49
CA LEU A 219 27.50 -14.65 5.64
C LEU A 219 28.83 -14.14 6.20
N PRO A 220 29.88 -14.04 5.35
CA PRO A 220 31.19 -13.52 5.77
C PRO A 220 31.19 -11.98 5.80
N LEU A 221 30.51 -11.41 6.79
CA LEU A 221 30.47 -9.97 7.05
C LEU A 221 31.76 -9.48 7.75
N PRO A 222 32.09 -8.17 7.63
CA PRO A 222 33.21 -7.58 8.37
C PRO A 222 33.05 -7.73 9.89
N ASP A 223 34.17 -7.92 10.60
CA ASP A 223 34.19 -8.10 12.05
C ASP A 223 33.48 -6.96 12.80
N GLY A 224 32.57 -7.32 13.71
CA GLY A 224 31.86 -6.37 14.57
C GLY A 224 30.69 -5.65 13.92
N ILE A 225 30.32 -6.00 12.67
CA ILE A 225 29.13 -5.47 12.00
C ILE A 225 28.00 -6.50 12.05
N THR A 226 26.84 -6.10 12.57
CA THR A 226 25.63 -6.93 12.57
C THR A 226 24.96 -6.98 11.20
N HIS A 227 24.10 -7.98 10.97
CA HIS A 227 23.36 -8.11 9.71
C HIS A 227 22.45 -6.91 9.47
N GLN A 228 21.81 -6.42 10.54
CA GLN A 228 20.92 -5.27 10.50
C GLN A 228 21.69 -4.00 10.14
N GLU A 229 22.88 -3.79 10.72
CA GLU A 229 23.76 -2.65 10.41
C GLU A 229 24.27 -2.70 8.96
N ALA A 230 24.74 -3.87 8.49
CA ALA A 230 25.20 -4.03 7.10
C ALA A 230 24.06 -3.77 6.11
N SER A 231 22.90 -4.39 6.33
CA SER A 231 21.72 -4.21 5.49
C SER A 231 21.26 -2.75 5.46
N ALA A 232 21.24 -2.06 6.61
CA ALA A 232 20.89 -0.63 6.70
C ALA A 232 21.92 0.28 6.03
N ASN A 233 23.22 0.00 6.21
CA ASN A 233 24.29 0.73 5.56
C ASN A 233 24.15 0.66 4.03
N TRP A 234 23.92 -0.54 3.47
CA TRP A 234 23.74 -0.71 2.03
C TRP A 234 22.45 -0.10 1.49
N TYR A 235 21.38 -0.08 2.29
CA TYR A 235 20.15 0.65 1.94
C TYR A 235 20.43 2.16 1.77
N HIS A 236 21.08 2.76 2.77
CA HIS A 236 21.44 4.18 2.70
C HIS A 236 22.50 4.46 1.62
N ALA A 237 23.43 3.52 1.38
CA ALA A 237 24.40 3.60 0.30
C ALA A 237 23.72 3.61 -1.08
N ALA A 238 22.68 2.79 -1.29
CA ALA A 238 21.92 2.78 -2.54
C ALA A 238 21.24 4.13 -2.80
N ILE A 239 20.61 4.72 -1.77
CA ILE A 239 19.98 6.05 -1.85
C ILE A 239 21.03 7.14 -2.11
N PHE A 240 22.16 7.09 -1.40
CA PHE A 240 23.28 8.01 -1.61
C PHE A 240 23.81 7.91 -3.05
N CYS A 241 23.97 6.71 -3.60
CA CYS A 241 24.42 6.48 -4.96
C CYS A 241 23.41 6.99 -5.99
N LEU A 242 22.09 6.82 -5.76
CA LEU A 242 21.05 7.44 -6.59
C LEU A 242 21.21 8.97 -6.64
N GLN A 243 21.44 9.62 -5.50
CA GLN A 243 21.68 11.06 -5.44
C GLN A 243 22.97 11.47 -6.17
N LYS A 244 24.06 10.69 -6.04
CA LYS A 244 25.31 10.93 -6.76
C LYS A 244 25.20 10.72 -8.26
N ALA A 245 24.30 9.85 -8.71
CA ALA A 245 23.95 9.69 -10.11
C ALA A 245 23.07 10.82 -10.66
N ASP A 246 22.62 11.76 -9.81
CA ASP A 246 21.74 12.87 -10.18
C ASP A 246 20.47 12.37 -10.92
N PHE A 247 19.89 11.27 -10.42
CA PHE A 247 18.86 10.48 -11.11
C PHE A 247 17.59 11.25 -11.49
N MET A 248 17.29 12.36 -10.79
CA MET A 248 16.15 13.22 -11.12
C MET A 248 16.41 14.13 -12.33
N ARG A 249 17.67 14.33 -12.71
CA ARG A 249 18.08 15.12 -13.89
C ARG A 249 18.56 14.24 -15.02
N ILE A 250 19.22 13.13 -14.70
CA ILE A 250 19.81 12.19 -15.65
C ILE A 250 18.96 10.92 -15.67
N PRO A 251 18.06 10.75 -16.66
CA PRO A 251 17.20 9.58 -16.73
C PRO A 251 18.04 8.35 -17.09
N SER A 252 17.99 7.31 -16.25
CA SER A 252 18.73 6.07 -16.43
C SER A 252 17.88 4.88 -16.00
N ILE A 253 17.95 3.79 -16.78
CA ILE A 253 17.33 2.52 -16.40
C ILE A 253 17.89 2.00 -15.06
N ARG A 254 19.18 2.24 -14.77
CA ARG A 254 19.82 1.80 -13.51
C ARG A 254 19.15 2.44 -12.29
N SER A 255 18.77 3.70 -12.40
CA SER A 255 18.03 4.38 -11.32
C SER A 255 16.64 3.78 -11.12
N VAL A 256 15.95 3.40 -12.20
CA VAL A 256 14.66 2.70 -12.13
C VAL A 256 14.83 1.33 -11.47
N GLN A 257 15.85 0.56 -11.88
CA GLN A 257 16.15 -0.75 -11.31
C GLN A 257 16.42 -0.67 -9.80
N ALA A 258 17.29 0.24 -9.38
CA ALA A 258 17.62 0.44 -7.97
C ALA A 258 16.37 0.79 -7.14
N ILE A 259 15.52 1.70 -7.63
CA ILE A 259 14.28 2.07 -6.93
C ILE A 259 13.30 0.89 -6.87
N ALA A 260 13.15 0.12 -7.94
CA ALA A 260 12.29 -1.05 -7.98
C ALA A 260 12.72 -2.12 -6.96
N ILE A 261 14.02 -2.36 -6.84
CA ILE A 261 14.61 -3.28 -5.85
C ILE A 261 14.37 -2.75 -4.42
N LEU A 262 14.69 -1.48 -4.17
CA LEU A 262 14.45 -0.81 -2.87
C LEU A 262 12.98 -0.80 -2.45
N GLY A 263 12.04 -1.01 -3.39
CA GLY A 263 10.61 -1.21 -3.12
C GLY A 263 10.34 -2.23 -2.02
N ILE A 264 11.16 -3.29 -1.94
CA ILE A 264 11.09 -4.32 -0.90
C ILE A 264 11.42 -3.74 0.48
N SER A 265 12.34 -2.77 0.56
CA SER A 265 12.87 -2.24 1.82
C SER A 265 12.09 -1.06 2.40
N PHE A 266 11.40 -0.24 1.59
CA PHE A 266 10.85 1.04 2.07
C PHE A 266 9.94 0.90 3.31
N ASN A 267 8.96 -0.01 3.26
CA ASN A 267 8.05 -0.23 4.39
C ASN A 267 8.75 -0.87 5.59
N ASN A 268 9.65 -1.84 5.32
CA ASN A 268 10.41 -2.52 6.36
C ASN A 268 11.33 -1.57 7.14
N ARG A 269 11.70 -0.44 6.55
CA ARG A 269 12.55 0.59 7.17
C ARG A 269 11.80 1.83 7.64
N GLY A 270 10.46 1.86 7.53
CA GLY A 270 9.66 3.02 7.91
C GLY A 270 9.75 4.21 6.94
N ASP A 271 10.41 4.05 5.79
CA ASP A 271 10.65 5.09 4.78
C ASP A 271 9.51 5.18 3.74
N SER A 272 8.27 4.93 4.17
CA SER A 272 7.10 4.89 3.27
C SER A 272 6.95 6.18 2.42
N GLU A 273 7.11 7.35 3.03
CA GLU A 273 7.06 8.63 2.32
C GLU A 273 8.18 8.76 1.28
N LEU A 274 9.43 8.47 1.67
CA LEU A 274 10.56 8.49 0.72
C LEU A 274 10.32 7.51 -0.44
N GLY A 275 9.88 6.31 -0.11
CA GLY A 275 9.51 5.28 -1.09
C GLY A 275 8.47 5.76 -2.08
N GLU A 276 7.44 6.46 -1.63
CA GLU A 276 6.43 7.04 -2.54
C GLU A 276 7.02 8.06 -3.53
N HIS A 277 7.93 8.93 -3.08
CA HIS A 277 8.58 9.92 -3.94
C HIS A 277 9.55 9.26 -4.94
N LEU A 278 10.33 8.30 -4.48
CA LEU A 278 11.24 7.54 -5.34
C LEU A 278 10.46 6.72 -6.36
N TRP A 279 9.39 6.02 -5.97
CA TRP A 279 8.55 5.26 -6.91
C TRP A 279 7.90 6.17 -7.97
N SER A 280 7.40 7.34 -7.55
CA SER A 280 6.87 8.35 -8.49
C SER A 280 7.94 8.80 -9.49
N SER A 281 9.18 8.98 -9.01
CA SER A 281 10.32 9.35 -9.85
C SER A 281 10.69 8.23 -10.82
N ALA A 282 10.72 6.97 -10.35
CA ALA A 282 11.00 5.80 -11.19
C ALA A 282 9.99 5.65 -12.32
N ILE A 283 8.69 5.84 -12.07
CA ILE A 283 7.65 5.85 -13.10
C ILE A 283 7.93 6.95 -14.13
N ARG A 284 8.23 8.18 -13.69
CA ARG A 284 8.48 9.30 -14.61
C ARG A 284 9.77 9.13 -15.41
N ILE A 285 10.82 8.58 -14.80
CA ILE A 285 12.06 8.24 -15.51
C ILE A 285 11.79 7.14 -16.54
N SER A 286 11.03 6.11 -16.18
CA SER A 286 10.65 5.01 -17.08
C SER A 286 9.92 5.51 -18.32
N GLN A 287 8.93 6.39 -18.15
CA GLN A 287 8.24 7.05 -19.27
C GLN A 287 9.18 7.93 -20.10
N ARG A 288 10.13 8.62 -19.44
CA ARG A 288 11.09 9.48 -20.14
C ARG A 288 12.04 8.70 -21.03
N ILE A 289 12.43 7.48 -20.64
CA ILE A 289 13.29 6.61 -21.44
C ILE A 289 12.49 5.64 -22.31
N GLY A 290 11.15 5.65 -22.26
CA GLY A 290 10.27 4.88 -23.16
C GLY A 290 9.97 3.44 -22.75
N LEU A 291 10.09 3.07 -21.47
CA LEU A 291 9.70 1.73 -20.99
C LEU A 291 8.19 1.47 -21.13
N ASP A 292 7.39 2.54 -21.20
CA ASP A 292 5.93 2.54 -21.33
C ASP A 292 5.43 2.31 -22.78
N GLN A 293 6.34 2.15 -23.75
CA GLN A 293 6.02 2.03 -25.18
C GLN A 293 6.30 0.64 -25.76
N GLY A 294 6.60 -0.34 -24.90
CA GLY A 294 6.85 -1.73 -25.29
C GLY A 294 8.30 -2.02 -25.68
N HIS A 295 9.12 -1.06 -26.09
CA HIS A 295 10.57 -1.27 -26.23
C HIS A 295 11.33 0.04 -26.22
N SER A 296 12.44 0.09 -25.48
CA SER A 296 13.33 1.23 -25.42
C SER A 296 14.76 0.86 -25.83
N GLU A 297 15.23 1.48 -26.91
CA GLU A 297 16.63 1.41 -27.32
C GLU A 297 17.58 1.97 -26.24
N MET A 298 17.13 2.97 -25.48
CA MET A 298 17.93 3.57 -24.39
C MET A 298 18.14 2.60 -23.22
N ALA A 299 17.22 1.67 -23.02
CA ALA A 299 17.25 0.65 -21.96
C ALA A 299 17.90 -0.67 -22.40
N SER A 300 18.06 -0.87 -23.72
CA SER A 300 18.48 -2.14 -24.33
C SER A 300 19.90 -2.58 -23.98
N SER A 301 20.74 -1.66 -23.50
CA SER A 301 22.08 -1.99 -23.01
C SER A 301 22.08 -2.73 -21.66
N CYS A 302 20.98 -2.65 -20.90
CA CYS A 302 20.89 -3.19 -19.54
C CYS A 302 19.82 -4.30 -19.41
N LEU A 303 18.74 -4.22 -20.18
CA LEU A 303 17.65 -5.21 -20.17
C LEU A 303 17.18 -5.54 -21.58
N SER A 304 16.88 -6.82 -21.82
CA SER A 304 16.14 -7.27 -23.00
C SER A 304 14.75 -6.62 -23.08
N ALA A 305 14.10 -6.70 -24.24
CA ALA A 305 12.73 -6.18 -24.40
C ALA A 305 11.75 -6.80 -23.36
N GLU A 306 11.87 -8.10 -23.11
CA GLU A 306 11.05 -8.78 -22.10
C GLU A 306 11.42 -8.34 -20.67
N GLY A 307 12.71 -8.15 -20.38
CA GLY A 307 13.16 -7.56 -19.11
C GLY A 307 12.59 -6.17 -18.86
N GLN A 308 12.51 -5.34 -19.91
CA GLN A 308 11.89 -4.02 -19.84
C GLN A 308 10.38 -4.10 -19.58
N HIS A 309 9.65 -5.02 -20.22
CA HIS A 309 8.23 -5.26 -19.94
C HIS A 309 8.01 -5.64 -18.49
N ARG A 310 8.78 -6.61 -17.98
CA ARG A 310 8.66 -7.09 -16.61
C ARG A 310 8.93 -5.99 -15.59
N LEU A 311 9.98 -5.19 -15.79
CA LEU A 311 10.28 -4.05 -14.93
C LEU A 311 9.18 -2.99 -14.96
N TRP A 312 8.66 -2.63 -16.14
CA TRP A 312 7.54 -1.70 -16.25
C TRP A 312 6.30 -2.21 -15.49
N TRP A 313 5.93 -3.47 -15.73
CA TRP A 313 4.80 -4.07 -15.03
C TRP A 313 5.01 -4.19 -13.52
N THR A 314 6.24 -4.37 -13.02
CA THR A 314 6.52 -4.28 -11.58
C THR A 314 6.13 -2.91 -11.03
N LEU A 315 6.51 -1.82 -11.70
CA LEU A 315 6.17 -0.46 -11.27
C LEU A 315 4.65 -0.25 -11.25
N VAL A 316 3.95 -0.70 -12.29
CA VAL A 316 2.49 -0.59 -12.44
C VAL A 316 1.76 -1.42 -11.39
N ILE A 317 2.15 -2.68 -11.17
CA ILE A 317 1.56 -3.57 -10.15
C ILE A 317 1.67 -2.92 -8.78
N CYS A 318 2.87 -2.47 -8.40
CA CYS A 318 3.08 -1.85 -7.11
C CYS A 318 2.34 -0.52 -6.95
N ASP A 319 2.16 0.26 -8.02
CA ASP A 319 1.37 1.50 -7.99
C ASP A 319 -0.13 1.20 -7.78
N TRP A 320 -0.68 0.22 -8.52
CA TRP A 320 -2.10 -0.11 -8.51
C TRP A 320 -2.54 -0.94 -7.30
N LEU A 321 -1.64 -1.73 -6.71
CA LEU A 321 -1.91 -2.50 -5.50
C LEU A 321 -1.60 -1.75 -4.19
N THR A 322 -1.10 -0.51 -4.28
CA THR A 322 -0.90 0.29 -3.07
C THR A 322 -2.25 0.49 -2.37
N LEU A 323 -2.38 0.02 -1.12
CA LEU A 323 -3.59 0.15 -0.29
C LEU A 323 -3.89 1.59 0.18
N SER A 324 -3.18 2.57 -0.37
CA SER A 324 -3.32 3.98 -0.05
C SER A 324 -4.60 4.52 -0.69
N TYR A 325 -5.39 5.32 0.04
CA TYR A 325 -6.55 6.05 -0.50
C TYR A 325 -6.19 7.12 -1.57
N LYS A 326 -5.00 7.03 -2.17
CA LYS A 326 -4.48 7.96 -3.17
C LYS A 326 -4.83 7.44 -4.56
N PRO A 327 -5.10 8.33 -5.53
CA PRO A 327 -5.29 7.90 -6.91
C PRO A 327 -4.00 7.28 -7.44
N PRO A 328 -4.10 6.28 -8.34
CA PRO A 328 -2.96 5.70 -9.03
C PRO A 328 -2.20 6.77 -9.82
N ARG A 329 -0.88 6.61 -9.95
CA ARG A 329 -0.01 7.54 -10.67
C ARG A 329 0.00 7.28 -12.19
N VAL A 330 -0.33 6.05 -12.57
CA VAL A 330 -0.39 5.57 -13.96
C VAL A 330 -1.78 5.02 -14.22
N HIS A 331 -2.40 5.43 -15.31
CA HIS A 331 -3.63 4.83 -15.84
C HIS A 331 -3.32 3.78 -16.91
N ASP A 332 -4.26 2.86 -17.13
CA ASP A 332 -4.18 1.82 -18.15
C ASP A 332 -4.02 2.37 -19.58
N THR A 333 -4.51 3.59 -19.81
CA THR A 333 -4.40 4.30 -21.09
C THR A 333 -3.10 5.09 -21.27
N ASP A 334 -2.25 5.16 -20.24
CA ASP A 334 -1.00 5.94 -20.28
C ASP A 334 0.16 5.18 -20.94
N PHE A 335 0.04 3.89 -21.21
CA PHE A 335 1.13 3.06 -21.73
C PHE A 335 0.64 1.97 -22.69
N ASP A 336 1.55 1.47 -23.54
CA ASP A 336 1.32 0.38 -24.50
C ASP A 336 2.41 -0.68 -24.35
N VAL A 337 2.34 -1.42 -23.25
CA VAL A 337 3.31 -2.49 -22.90
C VAL A 337 2.54 -3.80 -22.79
N PRO A 338 2.89 -4.83 -23.58
CA PRO A 338 2.22 -6.12 -23.48
C PRO A 338 2.48 -6.75 -22.12
N LEU A 339 1.59 -7.63 -21.67
CA LEU A 339 1.82 -8.41 -20.45
C LEU A 339 3.11 -9.22 -20.59
N PRO A 340 3.87 -9.43 -19.49
CA PRO A 340 5.08 -10.24 -19.52
C PRO A 340 4.82 -11.63 -20.08
N SER A 341 5.83 -12.20 -20.71
CA SER A 341 5.77 -13.52 -21.33
C SER A 341 6.79 -14.47 -20.73
N ALA A 342 6.51 -15.76 -20.79
CA ALA A 342 7.39 -16.80 -20.27
C ALA A 342 8.46 -17.26 -21.28
N THR A 343 8.68 -16.52 -22.38
CA THR A 343 9.58 -17.00 -23.44
C THR A 343 11.03 -17.07 -23.00
N SER A 344 11.45 -18.29 -22.64
CA SER A 344 12.78 -18.85 -22.90
C SER A 344 12.66 -20.37 -22.85
N THR A 345 13.00 -21.02 -23.99
CA THR A 345 13.68 -22.31 -24.25
C THR A 345 13.70 -23.50 -23.26
N ASP A 346 13.26 -23.36 -22.02
CA ASP A 346 13.22 -24.39 -20.99
C ASP A 346 11.77 -24.80 -20.73
N GLU A 347 11.06 -25.22 -21.78
CA GLU A 347 9.83 -25.99 -21.64
C GLU A 347 10.17 -27.40 -21.11
N GLU A 348 10.69 -27.47 -19.88
CA GLU A 348 10.44 -28.65 -19.07
C GLU A 348 8.96 -28.60 -18.69
N GLU A 349 8.16 -29.47 -19.32
CA GLU A 349 6.67 -29.50 -19.35
C GLU A 349 5.94 -29.44 -17.98
N ASN A 350 6.63 -29.28 -16.85
CA ASN A 350 6.02 -29.30 -15.51
C ASN A 350 6.54 -28.24 -14.51
N VAL A 351 7.39 -27.27 -14.90
CA VAL A 351 7.87 -26.24 -13.97
C VAL A 351 7.13 -24.92 -14.19
N THR A 352 6.36 -24.48 -13.19
CA THR A 352 5.70 -23.16 -13.21
C THR A 352 6.74 -22.05 -13.19
N HIS A 353 6.90 -21.33 -14.30
CA HIS A 353 7.81 -20.20 -14.37
C HIS A 353 7.34 -19.04 -13.45
N PRO A 354 8.23 -18.40 -12.66
CA PRO A 354 7.87 -17.32 -11.72
C PRO A 354 7.12 -16.14 -12.37
N VAL A 355 7.28 -15.92 -13.68
CA VAL A 355 6.56 -14.87 -14.42
C VAL A 355 5.04 -15.05 -14.38
N HIS A 356 4.54 -16.29 -14.20
CA HIS A 356 3.10 -16.52 -14.09
C HIS A 356 2.49 -15.82 -12.88
N TYR A 357 3.25 -15.72 -11.77
CA TYR A 357 2.84 -14.92 -10.62
C TYR A 357 2.73 -13.44 -11.01
N HIS A 358 3.72 -12.91 -11.72
CA HIS A 358 3.73 -11.51 -12.14
C HIS A 358 2.59 -11.17 -13.10
N ILE A 359 2.30 -12.05 -14.08
CA ILE A 359 1.14 -11.95 -14.97
C ILE A 359 -0.17 -11.99 -14.17
N PHE A 360 -0.27 -12.88 -13.18
CA PHE A 360 -1.44 -12.95 -12.29
C PHE A 360 -1.61 -11.65 -11.51
N MET A 361 -0.52 -11.09 -10.96
CA MET A 361 -0.55 -9.83 -10.22
C MET A 361 -0.92 -8.64 -11.11
N ALA A 362 -0.40 -8.56 -12.35
CA ALA A 362 -0.77 -7.54 -13.32
C ALA A 362 -2.27 -7.58 -13.68
N ARG A 363 -2.81 -8.78 -13.92
CA ARG A 363 -4.24 -8.93 -14.20
C ARG A 363 -5.09 -8.58 -12.98
N THR A 364 -4.66 -8.99 -11.80
CA THR A 364 -5.36 -8.70 -10.55
C THR A 364 -5.37 -7.20 -10.28
N SER A 365 -4.23 -6.52 -10.38
CA SER A 365 -4.12 -5.09 -10.17
C SER A 365 -4.96 -4.28 -11.15
N THR A 366 -5.11 -4.75 -12.40
CA THR A 366 -6.02 -4.14 -13.39
C THR A 366 -7.47 -4.17 -12.91
N VAL A 367 -7.92 -5.29 -12.31
CA VAL A 367 -9.27 -5.38 -11.75
C VAL A 367 -9.43 -4.40 -10.59
N PHE A 368 -8.43 -4.27 -9.71
CA PHE A 368 -8.44 -3.30 -8.61
C PHE A 368 -8.56 -1.85 -9.12
N LEU A 369 -7.84 -1.48 -10.18
CA LEU A 369 -7.90 -0.15 -10.79
C LEU A 369 -9.32 0.20 -11.31
N LEU A 370 -10.01 -0.77 -11.90
CA LEU A 370 -11.31 -0.56 -12.56
C LEU A 370 -12.51 -0.65 -11.62
N LEU A 371 -12.30 -0.90 -10.32
CA LEU A 371 -13.38 -0.96 -9.35
C LEU A 371 -13.99 0.43 -9.10
N PRO A 372 -15.33 0.58 -9.17
CA PRO A 372 -15.97 1.82 -8.80
C PRO A 372 -15.71 2.14 -7.32
N PRO A 373 -15.58 3.43 -6.94
CA PRO A 373 -15.43 3.82 -5.54
C PRO A 373 -16.57 3.23 -4.69
N GLY A 374 -16.23 2.38 -3.71
CA GLY A 374 -17.19 1.74 -2.80
C GLY A 374 -17.43 0.24 -2.99
N TYR A 375 -16.81 -0.40 -3.99
CA TYR A 375 -16.82 -1.86 -4.13
C TYR A 375 -15.50 -2.45 -3.63
N SER A 376 -15.56 -3.38 -2.67
CA SER A 376 -14.37 -4.15 -2.26
C SER A 376 -14.21 -5.36 -3.19
N VAL A 377 -12.95 -5.77 -3.41
CA VAL A 377 -12.60 -6.97 -4.22
C VAL A 377 -13.30 -8.22 -3.72
N TRP A 378 -13.52 -8.29 -2.41
CA TRP A 378 -14.24 -9.37 -1.74
C TRP A 378 -15.70 -9.50 -2.20
N SER A 379 -16.35 -8.40 -2.59
CA SER A 379 -17.72 -8.40 -3.09
C SER A 379 -17.86 -9.00 -4.49
N ILE A 380 -16.76 -9.10 -5.26
CA ILE A 380 -16.75 -9.68 -6.62
C ILE A 380 -16.26 -11.12 -6.62
N VAL A 381 -15.27 -11.45 -5.79
CA VAL A 381 -14.68 -12.80 -5.75
C VAL A 381 -15.59 -13.82 -5.04
N PHE A 382 -16.40 -13.37 -4.07
CA PHE A 382 -17.27 -14.25 -3.27
C PHE A 382 -18.76 -13.88 -3.35
N GLY A 383 -19.15 -13.00 -4.27
CA GLY A 383 -20.51 -12.47 -4.44
C GLY A 383 -21.38 -13.31 -5.35
#